data_AF-A0A8H2JIY0-F1
#
_entry.id   AF-A0A8H2JIY0-F1
#
_cell.length_a   1.000
_cell.length_b   1.000
_cell.length_c   1.000
_cell.angle_alpha   90.00
_cell.angle_beta   90.00
_cell.angle_gamma   90.00
#
_symmetry.space_group_name_H-M   'P 1'
#
loop_
_entity.id
_entity.type
_entity.pdbx_description
1 polymer ?
#
loop_
_entity_poly.entity_id
_entity_poly.type
_entity_poly.pdbx_seq_one_letter_code
_entity_poly.pdbx_strand_id
1 'polypeptide(L)'
;MSFIFAELANGFNELTNANEQLARFKEDNQKRAAQGLVEKPIDERFIAALSSGLPECSGVALGIDRLIMLAINADTISDVQSFGVDRA
;
A
#
# COMPACT_ATOMS: atom_id res chain seq x y z
N MET A 1 24.41 13.71 12.61
CA MET A 1 23.73 12.42 12.37
C MET A 1 22.25 12.72 12.23
N SER A 2 21.73 12.90 11.01
CA SER A 2 20.29 13.10 10.79
C SER A 2 19.60 11.75 10.84
N PHE A 3 18.65 11.57 11.77
CA PHE A 3 17.81 10.38 11.82
C PHE A 3 16.71 10.51 10.76
N ILE A 4 16.75 9.67 9.71
CA ILE A 4 15.66 9.54 8.74
C ILE A 4 14.64 8.57 9.36
N PHE A 5 13.57 9.10 9.94
CA PHE A 5 12.38 8.31 10.30
C PHE A 5 11.54 8.09 9.04
N ALA A 6 11.95 7.15 8.19
CA ALA A 6 11.17 6.74 7.02
C ALA A 6 10.35 5.48 7.34
N GLU A 7 9.07 5.49 6.99
CA GLU A 7 8.26 4.27 6.99
C GLU A 7 8.87 3.28 5.97
N LEU A 8 9.43 2.19 6.49
CA LEU A 8 10.07 1.15 5.69
C LEU A 8 9.08 0.06 5.27
N ALA A 9 8.25 -0.38 6.20
CA ALA A 9 7.35 -1.49 5.97
C ALA A 9 6.02 -1.27 6.67
N ASN A 10 4.99 -1.86 6.08
CA ASN A 10 3.66 -1.93 6.65
C ASN A 10 3.11 -3.34 6.47
N GLY A 11 2.57 -3.93 7.54
CA GLY A 11 2.11 -5.31 7.52
C GLY A 11 0.97 -5.55 8.50
N PHE A 12 0.16 -6.56 8.19
CA PHE A 12 -1.09 -6.84 8.90
C PHE A 12 -1.37 -8.33 8.93
N ASN A 13 -2.27 -8.75 9.83
CA ASN A 13 -3.00 -9.99 9.65
C ASN A 13 -4.10 -9.72 8.60
N GLU A 14 -4.15 -10.52 7.54
CA GLU A 14 -4.98 -10.21 6.38
C GLU A 14 -6.47 -10.43 6.66
N LEU A 15 -7.29 -9.51 6.16
CA LEU A 15 -8.74 -9.63 6.24
C LEU A 15 -9.23 -10.63 5.19
N THR A 16 -9.63 -11.83 5.63
CA THR A 16 -10.14 -12.89 4.76
C THR A 16 -11.64 -12.80 4.48
N ASN A 17 -12.38 -11.98 5.26
CA ASN A 17 -13.84 -11.84 5.14
C ASN A 17 -14.22 -10.91 3.97
N ALA A 18 -14.76 -11.50 2.89
CA ALA A 18 -15.16 -10.77 1.69
C ALA A 18 -16.25 -9.71 1.94
N ASN A 19 -17.24 -9.99 2.78
CA ASN A 19 -18.33 -9.06 3.06
C ASN A 19 -17.83 -7.84 3.84
N GLU A 20 -16.94 -8.07 4.81
CA GLU A 20 -16.31 -6.99 5.55
C GLU A 20 -15.42 -6.14 4.65
N GLN A 21 -14.61 -6.78 3.80
CA GLN A 21 -13.77 -6.06 2.83
C GLN A 21 -14.61 -5.21 1.86
N LEU A 22 -15.74 -5.75 1.38
CA LEU A 22 -16.68 -5.00 0.53
C LEU A 22 -17.30 -3.81 1.27
N ALA A 23 -17.66 -3.97 2.55
CA ALA A 23 -18.17 -2.88 3.36
C ALA A 23 -17.13 -1.75 3.53
N ARG A 24 -15.87 -2.11 3.81
CA ARG A 24 -14.76 -1.16 3.92
C ARG A 24 -14.53 -0.39 2.62
N PHE A 25 -14.56 -1.06 1.46
CA PHE A 25 -14.45 -0.36 0.17
C PHE A 25 -15.59 0.63 -0.09
N LYS A 26 -16.83 0.29 0.29
CA LYS A 26 -17.97 1.21 0.18
C LYS A 26 -17.81 2.42 1.11
N GLU A 27 -17.36 2.19 2.34
CA GLU A 27 -17.07 3.26 3.30
C GLU A 27 -15.96 4.20 2.80
N ASP A 28 -14.89 3.64 2.21
CA ASP A 28 -13.81 4.44 1.64
C ASP A 28 -14.32 5.33 0.49
N ASN A 29 -15.19 4.81 -0.39
CA ASN A 29 -15.79 5.63 -1.43
C ASN A 29 -16.70 6.72 -0.87
N GLN A 30 -17.46 6.46 0.20
CA GLN A 30 -18.23 7.51 0.89
C GLN A 30 -17.31 8.60 1.44
N LYS A 31 -16.19 8.23 2.08
CA LYS A 31 -15.19 9.18 2.57
C LYS A 31 -14.59 10.01 1.43
N ARG A 32 -14.28 9.36 0.30
CA ARG A 32 -13.76 10.04 -0.90
C ARG A 32 -14.76 11.05 -1.46
N ALA A 33 -16.02 10.66 -1.62
CA ALA A 33 -17.08 11.53 -2.09
C ALA A 33 -17.27 12.75 -1.16
N ALA A 34 -17.24 12.54 0.16
CA ALA A 34 -17.30 13.62 1.15
C ALA A 34 -16.11 14.60 1.05
N GLN A 35 -14.95 14.13 0.58
CA GLN A 35 -13.75 14.93 0.32
C GLN A 35 -13.70 15.53 -1.10
N GLY A 36 -14.74 15.33 -1.92
CA GLY A 36 -14.77 15.77 -3.32
C GLY A 36 -13.82 14.98 -4.24
N LEU A 37 -13.33 13.83 -3.79
CA LEU A 37 -12.48 12.93 -4.57
C LEU A 37 -13.34 11.97 -5.40
N VAL A 38 -12.84 11.64 -6.59
CA VAL A 38 -13.49 10.66 -7.47
C VAL A 38 -13.54 9.28 -6.79
N GLU A 39 -14.71 8.65 -6.81
CA GLU A 39 -14.91 7.27 -6.35
C GLU A 39 -14.04 6.30 -7.15
N LYS A 40 -13.62 5.20 -6.51
CA LYS A 40 -12.85 4.15 -7.16
C LYS A 40 -13.74 2.92 -7.38
N PRO A 41 -13.69 2.27 -8.56
CA PRO A 41 -14.42 1.05 -8.78
C PRO A 41 -13.93 -0.03 -7.80
N ILE A 42 -14.87 -0.80 -7.25
CA ILE A 42 -14.54 -1.93 -6.39
C ILE A 42 -14.00 -3.06 -7.26
N ASP A 43 -12.89 -3.68 -6.85
CA ASP A 43 -12.33 -4.84 -7.54
C ASP A 43 -13.16 -6.09 -7.23
N GLU A 44 -14.10 -6.40 -8.13
CA GLU A 44 -14.99 -7.56 -8.01
C GLU A 44 -14.23 -8.89 -8.05
N ARG A 45 -13.07 -8.95 -8.73
CA ARG A 45 -12.25 -10.17 -8.78
C ARG A 45 -11.58 -10.45 -7.45
N PHE A 46 -11.09 -9.40 -6.79
CA PHE A 46 -10.52 -9.51 -5.45
C PHE A 46 -11.58 -9.99 -4.43
N ILE A 47 -12.78 -9.41 -4.46
CA ILE A 47 -13.88 -9.85 -3.59
C ILE A 47 -14.29 -11.30 -3.88
N ALA A 48 -14.37 -11.70 -5.15
CA ALA A 48 -14.65 -13.08 -5.53
C ALA A 48 -13.54 -14.05 -5.05
N ALA A 49 -12.27 -13.64 -5.09
CA ALA A 49 -11.15 -14.42 -4.59
C ALA A 49 -11.24 -14.64 -3.07
N LEU A 50 -11.52 -13.58 -2.29
CA LEU A 50 -11.78 -13.71 -0.84
C LEU A 50 -12.96 -14.63 -0.55
N SER A 51 -14.03 -14.52 -1.34
CA SER A 51 -15.24 -15.33 -1.20
C SER A 51 -14.99 -16.81 -1.54
N SER A 52 -14.01 -17.09 -2.40
CA SER A 52 -13.58 -18.45 -2.75
C SER A 52 -12.74 -19.11 -1.65
N GLY A 53 -12.32 -18.33 -0.65
CA GLY A 53 -11.55 -18.79 0.52
C GLY A 53 -10.07 -18.42 0.42
N LEU A 54 -9.69 -17.34 1.11
CA LEU A 54 -8.29 -17.03 1.41
C LEU A 54 -7.97 -17.65 2.79
N PRO A 55 -6.95 -18.54 2.91
CA PRO A 55 -6.53 -19.05 4.20
C PRO A 55 -5.99 -17.92 5.08
N GLU A 56 -6.02 -18.12 6.40
CA GLU A 56 -5.39 -17.16 7.33
C GLU A 56 -3.93 -16.94 6.97
N CYS A 57 -3.56 -15.67 6.78
CA CYS A 57 -2.23 -15.27 6.39
C CYS A 57 -1.92 -13.85 6.87
N SER A 58 -0.64 -13.52 6.88
CA SER A 58 -0.17 -12.17 7.14
C SER A 58 0.64 -11.68 5.95
N GLY A 59 0.45 -10.41 5.60
CA GLY A 59 1.19 -9.74 4.53
C GLY A 59 2.06 -8.61 5.07
N VAL A 60 3.15 -8.32 4.37
CA VAL A 60 3.98 -7.13 4.61
C VAL A 60 4.41 -6.55 3.26
N ALA A 61 4.30 -5.24 3.13
CA ALA A 61 4.87 -4.46 2.04
C ALA A 61 6.10 -3.71 2.56
N LEU A 62 7.23 -3.81 1.84
CA LEU A 62 8.50 -3.19 2.20
C LEU A 62 8.95 -2.25 1.07
N GLY A 63 9.26 -1.00 1.39
CA GLY A 63 9.81 -0.02 0.47
C GLY A 63 11.31 -0.29 0.21
N ILE A 64 11.62 -0.99 -0.88
CA ILE A 64 13.00 -1.38 -1.22
C ILE A 64 13.90 -0.16 -1.47
N ASP A 65 13.43 0.87 -2.19
CA ASP A 65 14.23 2.08 -2.41
C ASP A 65 14.62 2.75 -1.09
N ARG A 66 13.67 2.86 -0.15
CA ARG A 66 13.94 3.42 1.18
C ARG A 66 14.87 2.54 2.01
N LEU A 67 14.74 1.21 1.90
CA LEU A 67 15.67 0.28 2.53
C LEU A 67 17.11 0.50 2.02
N ILE A 68 17.29 0.58 0.70
CA ILE A 68 18.61 0.83 0.09
C ILE A 68 19.13 2.19 0.53
N MET A 69 18.29 3.23 0.47
CA MET A 69 18.64 4.59 0.88
C MET A 69 19.21 4.62 2.31
N LEU A 70 18.57 3.90 3.25
CA LEU A 70 19.12 3.76 4.61
C LEU A 70 20.40 2.91 4.65
N ALA A 71 20.46 1.81 3.91
CA ALA A 71 21.61 0.90 3.90
C ALA A 71 22.89 1.56 3.40
N ILE A 72 22.77 2.52 2.47
CA ILE A 72 23.92 3.28 1.92
C ILE A 72 23.99 4.72 2.44
N ASN A 73 23.13 5.10 3.38
CA ASN A 73 23.03 6.44 3.95
C ASN A 73 22.90 7.55 2.87
N ALA A 74 22.06 7.31 1.87
CA ALA A 74 21.66 8.30 0.88
C ALA A 74 20.58 9.23 1.44
N ASP A 75 20.53 10.46 0.93
CA ASP A 75 19.63 11.50 1.44
C ASP A 75 18.27 11.51 0.72
N THR A 76 18.22 11.08 -0.54
CA THR A 76 16.99 11.11 -1.35
C THR A 76 16.75 9.80 -2.12
N ILE A 77 15.48 9.51 -2.45
CA ILE A 77 15.11 8.31 -3.23
C ILE A 77 15.77 8.33 -4.63
N SER A 78 15.94 9.49 -5.24
CA SER A 78 16.57 9.60 -6.57
C SER A 78 18.04 9.15 -6.57
N ASP A 79 18.71 9.15 -5.42
CA ASP A 79 20.11 8.71 -5.29
C ASP A 79 20.26 7.17 -5.41
N VAL A 80 19.16 6.43 -5.24
CA VAL A 80 19.14 4.96 -5.32
C VAL A 80 18.42 4.43 -6.56
N GLN A 81 17.88 5.31 -7.40
CA GLN A 81 17.25 4.98 -8.67
C GLN A 81 18.22 5.19 -9.83
N SER A 82 18.25 4.26 -10.80
CA SER A 82 19.09 4.42 -12.00
C SER A 82 18.68 5.65 -12.83
N PHE A 83 17.38 5.89 -12.95
CA PHE A 83 16.79 7.06 -13.59
C PHE A 83 15.56 7.48 -12.77
N GLY A 84 15.60 8.68 -12.18
CA GLY A 84 14.45 9.26 -11.49
C GLY A 84 13.37 9.67 -12.50
N VAL A 85 12.15 9.98 -12.02
CA VAL A 85 11.01 10.32 -12.88
C VAL A 85 11.27 11.52 -13.82
N ASP A 86 12.17 12.41 -13.43
CA ASP A 86 12.63 13.58 -14.17
C ASP A 86 13.59 13.23 -15.34
N ARG A 87 14.15 12.02 -15.32
CA ARG A 87 15.18 11.53 -16.26
C ARG A 87 14.87 10.14 -16.81
N ALA A 88 13.64 9.65 -16.63
CA ALA A 88 13.17 8.34 -17.06
C ALA A 88 12.92 8.26 -18.57
#